data_AF-A0AAW1YI05-F1
#
_entry.id   AF-A0AAW1YI05-F1
#
_cell.length_a   1.000
_cell.length_b   1.000
_cell.length_c   1.000
_cell.angle_alpha   90.00
_cell.angle_beta   90.00
_cell.angle_gamma   90.00
#
_symmetry.space_group_name_H-M   'P 1'
#
loop_
_entity.id
_entity.type
_entity.pdbx_description
1 polymer ?
#
loop_
_entity_poly.entity_id
_entity_poly.type
_entity_poly.pdbx_seq_one_letter_code
_entity_poly.pdbx_strand_id
1 'polypeptide(L)'
;MAAQPLTQEDEYGLGQRESLSGAVTDVVDFLGMQPCEGTEVVAGNARSHTCLLSGVHIGNVNVLVQLSFGIDSNSKEVVMKLAVRSEDGTVSDAIHDIVARS
;
A
#
# COMPACT_ATOMS: atom_id res chain seq x y z
N MET A 1 -17.07 12.35 -21.13
CA MET A 1 -17.14 11.24 -20.16
C MET A 1 -15.71 10.90 -19.80
N ALA A 2 -15.19 11.48 -18.71
CA ALA A 2 -13.80 11.26 -18.33
C ALA A 2 -13.67 9.79 -17.95
N ALA A 3 -12.77 9.07 -18.61
CA ALA A 3 -12.33 7.77 -18.14
C ALA A 3 -11.76 8.00 -16.74
N GLN A 4 -12.54 7.70 -15.71
CA GLN A 4 -12.05 7.74 -14.34
C GLN A 4 -10.87 6.77 -14.28
N PRO A 5 -9.72 7.20 -13.74
CA PRO A 5 -8.57 6.31 -13.66
C PRO A 5 -8.98 5.06 -12.87
N LEU A 6 -8.76 3.88 -13.46
CA LEU A 6 -8.95 2.58 -12.79
C LEU A 6 -8.03 2.40 -11.57
N THR A 7 -7.07 3.33 -11.42
CA THR A 7 -6.14 3.41 -10.31
C THR A 7 -6.59 4.52 -9.36
N GLN A 8 -6.90 4.16 -8.12
CA GLN A 8 -7.14 5.11 -7.04
C GLN A 8 -5.86 5.21 -6.20
N GLU A 9 -5.48 6.41 -5.79
CA GLU A 9 -4.27 6.64 -4.99
C GLU A 9 -4.59 7.58 -3.83
N ASP A 10 -4.23 7.16 -2.62
CA ASP A 10 -4.42 7.92 -1.39
C ASP A 10 -3.17 7.88 -0.52
N GLU A 11 -3.01 8.91 0.30
CA GLU A 11 -1.88 9.09 1.21
C GLU A 11 -2.32 8.96 2.67
N TYR A 12 -1.64 8.09 3.41
CA TYR A 12 -1.93 7.73 4.79
C TYR A 12 -0.71 7.94 5.67
N GLY A 13 -0.87 8.66 6.77
CA GLY A 13 0.17 8.78 7.78
C GLY A 13 0.16 7.54 8.69
N LEU A 14 1.25 6.77 8.71
CA LEU A 14 1.43 5.62 9.60
C LEU A 14 1.99 6.01 10.97
N GLY A 15 2.22 7.30 11.20
CA GLY A 15 2.80 7.86 12.43
C GLY A 15 4.29 7.57 12.57
N GLN A 16 4.80 7.64 13.80
CA GLN A 16 6.22 7.36 14.07
C GLN A 16 6.46 5.86 14.06
N ARG A 17 7.36 5.40 13.18
CA ARG A 17 7.77 3.99 13.10
C ARG A 17 9.29 3.89 13.24
N GLU A 18 9.75 2.81 13.87
CA GLU A 18 11.18 2.57 14.06
C GLU A 18 11.88 2.13 12.78
N SER A 19 11.15 1.49 11.86
CA SER A 19 11.70 0.97 10.61
C SER A 19 10.63 0.87 9.53
N LEU A 20 11.01 1.25 8.30
CA LEU A 20 10.18 1.08 7.10
C LEU A 20 9.84 -0.41 6.86
N SER A 21 10.78 -1.32 7.10
CA SER A 21 10.55 -2.77 6.98
C SER A 21 9.39 -3.26 7.86
N GLY A 22 9.35 -2.84 9.13
CA GLY A 22 8.25 -3.21 10.03
C GLY A 22 6.91 -2.67 9.54
N ALA A 23 6.88 -1.41 9.08
CA ALA A 23 5.69 -0.80 8.50
C ALA A 23 5.19 -1.54 7.24
N VAL A 24 6.12 -1.96 6.37
CA VAL A 24 5.77 -2.78 5.19
C VAL A 24 5.14 -4.09 5.64
N THR A 25 5.79 -4.84 6.53
CA THR A 25 5.28 -6.14 7.01
C THR A 25 3.91 -6.02 7.66
N ASP A 26 3.69 -5.03 8.53
CA ASP A 26 2.38 -4.78 9.15
C ASP A 26 1.29 -4.55 8.11
N VAL A 27 1.56 -3.73 7.09
CA VAL A 27 0.55 -3.41 6.07
C VAL A 27 0.29 -4.60 5.16
N VAL A 28 1.33 -5.38 4.81
CA VAL A 28 1.17 -6.62 4.04
C VAL A 28 0.30 -7.63 4.80
N ASP A 29 0.57 -7.83 6.10
CA ASP A 29 -0.20 -8.73 6.96
C ASP A 29 -1.64 -8.23 7.15
N PHE A 30 -1.81 -6.92 7.38
CA PHE A 30 -3.12 -6.28 7.52
C PHE A 30 -4.00 -6.42 6.27
N LEU A 31 -3.43 -6.21 5.07
CA LEU A 31 -4.15 -6.36 3.80
C LEU A 31 -4.32 -7.84 3.40
N GLY A 32 -3.55 -8.76 3.97
CA GLY A 32 -3.57 -10.17 3.63
C GLY A 32 -3.20 -10.45 2.16
N MET A 33 -2.41 -9.56 1.55
CA MET A 33 -1.98 -9.69 0.15
C MET A 33 -0.56 -10.24 0.06
N GLN A 34 -0.22 -10.82 -1.10
CA GLN A 34 1.13 -11.34 -1.29
C GLN A 34 2.03 -10.28 -1.91
N PRO A 35 3.24 -10.05 -1.36
CA PRO A 35 4.23 -9.21 -2.00
C PRO A 35 4.77 -9.89 -3.26
N CYS A 36 4.96 -9.09 -4.30
CA CYS A 36 5.60 -9.52 -5.54
C CYS A 36 7.11 -9.67 -5.30
N GLU A 37 7.70 -10.73 -5.85
CA GLU A 37 9.10 -11.19 -5.67
C GLU A 37 10.10 -10.15 -5.12
N GLY A 38 10.30 -10.17 -3.79
CA GLY A 38 11.38 -9.44 -3.12
C GLY A 38 11.10 -7.96 -2.81
N THR A 39 9.90 -7.44 -3.13
CA THR A 39 9.56 -6.04 -2.77
C THR A 39 9.29 -5.84 -1.28
N GLU A 40 9.26 -6.89 -0.48
CA GLU A 40 9.21 -6.82 0.99
C GLU A 40 10.56 -6.41 1.62
N VAL A 41 11.66 -6.58 0.89
CA VAL A 41 13.02 -6.32 1.40
C VAL A 41 13.32 -4.83 1.28
N VAL A 42 13.20 -4.11 2.40
CA VAL A 42 13.57 -2.70 2.49
C VAL A 42 15.08 -2.57 2.70
N ALA A 43 15.75 -1.74 1.91
CA ALA A 43 17.15 -1.43 2.15
C ALA A 43 17.31 -0.68 3.49
N GLY A 44 18.25 -1.11 4.35
CA GLY A 44 18.33 -0.67 5.76
C GLY A 44 18.57 0.84 5.98
N ASN A 45 18.98 1.58 4.95
CA ASN A 45 19.22 3.02 4.94
C ASN A 45 18.33 3.76 3.93
N ALA A 46 17.30 3.11 3.39
CA ALA A 46 16.35 3.74 2.49
C ALA A 46 15.44 4.72 3.24
N ARG A 47 15.20 5.88 2.63
CA ARG A 47 14.24 6.88 3.10
C ARG A 47 12.87 6.73 2.42
N SER A 48 12.83 5.95 1.36
CA SER A 48 11.62 5.60 0.63
C SER A 48 11.72 4.17 0.13
N HIS A 49 10.58 3.49 0.11
CA HIS A 49 10.50 2.11 -0.34
C HIS A 49 9.17 1.88 -1.03
N THR A 50 9.18 1.16 -2.15
CA THR A 50 7.95 0.80 -2.84
C THR A 50 7.76 -0.71 -2.80
N CYS A 51 6.66 -1.15 -2.19
CA CYS A 51 6.23 -2.54 -2.16
C CYS A 51 5.09 -2.74 -3.15
N LEU A 52 5.17 -3.79 -3.97
CA LEU A 52 4.11 -4.17 -4.89
C LEU A 52 3.42 -5.40 -4.33
N LEU A 53 2.12 -5.30 -4.11
CA LEU A 53 1.28 -6.38 -3.65
C LEU A 53 0.34 -6.81 -4.77
N SER A 54 0.10 -8.11 -4.83
CA SER A 54 -0.91 -8.69 -5.71
C SER A 54 -1.82 -9.60 -4.91
N GLY A 55 -3.11 -9.53 -5.22
CA GLY A 55 -4.13 -10.32 -4.56
C GLY A 55 -5.32 -10.55 -5.48
N VAL A 56 -6.20 -11.45 -5.07
CA VAL A 56 -7.46 -11.72 -5.77
C VAL A 56 -8.59 -11.47 -4.78
N HIS A 57 -9.49 -10.55 -5.12
CA HIS A 57 -10.67 -10.26 -4.31
C HIS A 57 -11.77 -11.30 -4.56
N ILE A 58 -12.74 -11.37 -3.64
CA ILE A 58 -13.89 -12.28 -3.71
C ILE A 58 -14.59 -12.07 -5.06
N GLY A 59 -14.79 -13.15 -5.83
CA GLY A 59 -15.32 -13.09 -7.19
C GLY A 59 -14.28 -13.20 -8.31
N ASN A 60 -13.03 -13.56 -7.97
CA ASN A 60 -11.96 -13.83 -8.93
C ASN A 60 -11.48 -12.56 -9.68
N VAL A 61 -11.61 -11.41 -9.02
CA VAL A 61 -11.18 -10.09 -9.53
C VAL A 61 -9.75 -9.84 -9.07
N ASN A 62 -8.84 -9.62 -10.02
CA ASN A 62 -7.45 -9.36 -9.71
C ASN A 62 -7.29 -7.92 -9.21
N VAL A 63 -6.57 -7.77 -8.09
CA VAL A 63 -6.26 -6.47 -7.51
C VAL A 63 -4.75 -6.33 -7.41
N LEU A 64 -4.25 -5.21 -7.91
CA LEU A 64 -2.86 -4.83 -7.82
C LEU A 64 -2.77 -3.61 -6.90
N VAL A 65 -1.91 -3.68 -5.90
CA VAL A 65 -1.69 -2.58 -4.96
C VAL A 65 -0.22 -2.20 -5.00
N GLN A 66 0.03 -0.91 -5.17
CA GLN A 66 1.37 -0.33 -5.04
C GLN A 66 1.40 0.51 -3.77
N LEU A 67 2.21 0.08 -2.81
CA LEU A 67 2.48 0.80 -1.58
C LEU A 67 3.80 1.54 -1.72
N SER A 68 3.81 2.84 -1.52
CA SER A 68 5.02 3.66 -1.49
C SER A 68 5.18 4.30 -0.13
N PHE A 69 6.18 3.87 0.61
CA PHE A 69 6.50 4.38 1.93
C PHE A 69 7.56 5.48 1.81
N GLY A 70 7.42 6.53 2.61
CA GLY A 70 8.42 7.55 2.84
C GLY A 70 8.57 7.77 4.34
N ILE A 71 9.81 7.91 4.82
CA ILE A 71 10.08 8.26 6.22
C ILE A 71 10.78 9.62 6.31
N ASP A 72 10.24 10.50 7.14
CA ASP A 72 10.90 11.77 7.45
C ASP A 72 12.10 11.54 8.39
N SER A 73 13.25 12.08 8.02
CA SER A 73 14.50 11.86 8.76
C SER A 73 14.57 12.63 10.08
N ASN A 74 13.73 13.65 10.27
CA ASN A 74 13.71 14.50 11.45
C ASN A 74 12.68 14.01 12.49
N SER A 75 11.47 13.68 12.03
CA SER A 75 10.35 13.29 12.89
C SER A 75 10.14 11.78 12.99
N LYS A 76 10.85 10.96 12.19
CA LYS A 76 10.60 9.51 12.02
C LYS A 76 9.16 9.18 11.64
N GLU A 77 8.44 10.14 11.09
CA GLU A 77 7.08 9.96 10.61
C GLU A 77 7.11 9.20 9.29
N VAL A 78 6.37 8.10 9.24
CA VAL A 78 6.20 7.31 8.03
C VAL A 78 4.90 7.71 7.37
N VAL A 79 5.00 8.09 6.11
CA VAL A 79 3.88 8.32 5.22
C VAL A 79 3.83 7.18 4.22
N MET A 80 2.65 6.67 3.97
CA MET A 80 2.39 5.60 3.02
C MET A 80 1.41 6.08 1.97
N LYS A 81 1.81 5.99 0.71
CA LYS A 81 0.93 6.18 -0.43
C LYS A 81 0.45 4.83 -0.93
N LEU A 82 -0.85 4.59 -0.92
CA LEU A 82 -1.48 3.36 -1.37
C LEU A 82 -2.19 3.64 -2.70
N ALA A 83 -1.77 2.92 -3.74
CA ALA A 83 -2.40 2.98 -5.05
C ALA A 83 -3.02 1.63 -5.38
N VAL A 84 -4.34 1.57 -5.52
CA VAL A 84 -5.10 0.35 -5.80
C VAL A 84 -5.61 0.39 -7.23
N ARG A 85 -5.33 -0.67 -7.98
CA ARG A 85 -5.82 -0.89 -9.33
C ARG A 85 -6.60 -2.19 -9.40
N SER A 86 -7.83 -2.09 -9.88
CA SER A 86 -8.75 -3.20 -10.08
C SER A 86 -9.52 -3.01 -11.39
N GLU A 87 -10.04 -4.09 -11.95
CA GLU A 87 -11.01 -4.04 -13.05
C GLU A 87 -12.37 -3.51 -12.59
N ASP A 88 -12.65 -3.63 -11.29
CA ASP A 88 -13.88 -3.16 -10.66
C ASP A 88 -13.57 -2.05 -9.64
N GLY A 89 -14.19 -0.88 -9.84
CA GLY A 89 -13.95 0.30 -9.01
C GLY A 89 -14.50 0.18 -7.57
N THR A 90 -15.50 -0.68 -7.34
CA THR A 90 -16.02 -0.95 -5.99
C THR A 90 -15.00 -1.71 -5.16
N VAL A 91 -14.21 -2.58 -5.78
CA VAL A 91 -13.11 -3.28 -5.10
C VAL A 91 -12.02 -2.30 -4.69
N SER A 92 -11.66 -1.34 -5.56
CA SER A 92 -10.69 -0.30 -5.20
C SER A 92 -11.19 0.53 -4.00
N ASP A 93 -12.43 0.99 -4.04
CA ASP A 93 -13.05 1.77 -2.95
C ASP A 93 -13.07 0.99 -1.63
N ALA A 94 -13.42 -0.30 -1.68
CA ALA A 94 -13.44 -1.16 -0.49
C ALA A 94 -12.05 -1.32 0.16
N ILE A 95 -10.98 -1.46 -0.63
CA ILE A 95 -9.61 -1.55 -0.09
C ILE A 95 -9.22 -0.22 0.58
N HIS A 96 -9.55 0.92 -0.05
CA HIS A 96 -9.28 2.23 0.51
C HIS A 96 -10.07 2.47 1.82
N ASP A 97 -11.33 2.03 1.91
CA ASP A 97 -12.14 2.11 3.15
C ASP A 97 -11.54 1.26 4.29
N ILE A 98 -11.04 0.06 3.98
CA ILE A 98 -10.40 -0.83 4.97
C ILE A 98 -9.16 -0.15 5.58
N VAL A 99 -8.32 0.48 4.75
CA VAL A 99 -7.11 1.17 5.20
C VAL A 99 -7.42 2.48 5.90
N ALA A 100 -8.44 3.23 5.45
CA ALA A 100 -8.87 4.47 6.10
C ALA A 100 -9.46 4.25 7.50
N ARG A 101 -9.91 3.03 7.82
CA ARG A 101 -10.51 2.66 9.11
C ARG A 101 -9.54 2.03 10.12
N SER A 102 -8.29 1.74 9.73
CA SER A 102 -7.27 1.17 10.61
C SER A 102 -6.56 2.23 11.45
#